data_AF-R1I0N5-F1
#
_entry.id   AF-R1I0N5-F1
#
_cell.length_a   1.000
_cell.length_b   1.000
_cell.length_c   1.000
_cell.angle_alpha   90.00
_cell.angle_beta   90.00
_cell.angle_gamma   90.00
#
_symmetry.space_group_name_H-M   'P 1'
#
loop_
_entity.id
_entity.type
_entity.pdbx_description
1 polymer ?
#
loop_
_entity_poly.entity_id
_entity_poly.type
_entity_poly.pdbx_seq_one_letter_code
_entity_poly.pdbx_strand_id
1 'polypeptide(L)'
;MSADALRPAEAASNTAVERVRAAYRRIERVNRPEIWIDLRPEAEVLAEAAALADRGLPLYGKLVAVKGNIDVAGLPTTAGCPDYAYQPEADAPVVARLRAAGALVLGTTNLDQFATGLVGTRSPYGAVRNAVDPAYVSGGSSSGSAVAVALGIVDLALGTDTAGSGRVPAAFNGIVGLKPTPGLLPTEGVVPACASIDCVSLFARTVEEASFALTCLAEPAQVHTGRFRLGVPSPEQLGPLADGWAEAFDAAVSDYTSAGAEVTIVDISAFLEAAQLLYGGAFVAERYTAVGEFIDAHPDAVDPVVASIIGPARDIPAHRLFADQATLAALRAEALAALAGVDALLLPTTTEHPTLAEVAADPVAVNARLGRFTNATNLFGLSALAVPAGSVAGRPFGVMFLGAPHDDLKLAALAGLRQERVPIVVVGAHLRGQPLNHELTSRGGRFVSAVSTAASYRLYALDTVPPKPGLVRVASGGVPIAAEVWELPVAGFGAFVAGIPAPLAIGKLELADGRHVPGFLCEPAATEGAEDISAKGGWLAHLGVG
;
A
#
# COMPACT_ATOMS: atom_id res chain seq x y z
N MET A 1 10.72 -9.93 2.45
CA MET A 1 10.90 -9.18 3.72
C MET A 1 9.76 -8.17 3.77
N SER A 2 8.96 -8.09 4.84
CA SER A 2 7.91 -7.05 4.92
C SER A 2 8.56 -5.66 4.98
N ALA A 3 7.86 -4.60 4.59
CA ALA A 3 8.34 -3.21 4.77
C ALA A 3 8.75 -2.94 6.23
N ASP A 4 8.08 -3.64 7.15
CA ASP A 4 8.37 -3.71 8.58
C ASP A 4 9.76 -4.29 8.95
N ALA A 5 10.39 -5.07 8.08
CA ALA A 5 11.74 -5.62 8.28
C ALA A 5 12.87 -4.66 7.86
N LEU A 6 12.54 -3.56 7.16
CA LEU A 6 13.48 -2.47 6.85
C LEU A 6 13.62 -1.46 8.01
N ARG A 7 12.93 -1.68 9.14
CA ARG A 7 12.97 -0.85 10.35
C ARG A 7 14.23 -1.12 11.18
N PRO A 8 15.24 -0.23 11.24
CA PRO A 8 16.12 -0.20 12.40
C PRO A 8 15.35 0.34 13.61
N ALA A 9 15.56 -0.25 14.78
CA ALA A 9 15.12 0.27 16.06
C ALA A 9 15.96 1.49 16.45
N GLU A 10 15.81 2.60 15.74
CA GLU A 10 16.36 3.90 16.18
C GLU A 10 15.32 4.58 17.06
N ALA A 11 15.70 4.92 18.29
CA ALA A 11 14.87 5.72 19.18
C ALA A 11 14.43 7.01 18.45
N ALA A 12 13.12 7.27 18.39
CA ALA A 12 12.58 8.47 17.76
C ALA A 12 13.23 9.70 18.41
N SER A 13 14.09 10.41 17.67
CA SER A 13 14.69 11.64 18.14
C SER A 13 13.65 12.76 18.10
N ASN A 14 13.49 13.50 19.20
CA ASN A 14 12.36 14.39 19.41
C ASN A 14 12.46 15.77 18.73
N THR A 15 13.62 16.17 18.17
CA THR A 15 13.76 17.50 17.55
C THR A 15 13.65 17.45 16.03
N ALA A 16 13.10 18.51 15.42
CA ALA A 16 13.01 18.66 13.96
C ALA A 16 14.40 18.58 13.29
N VAL A 17 15.43 19.17 13.91
CA VAL A 17 16.81 19.15 13.42
C VAL A 17 17.38 17.73 13.35
N GLU A 18 17.16 16.90 14.39
CA GLU A 18 17.65 15.53 14.38
C GLU A 18 16.93 14.65 13.36
N ARG A 19 15.61 14.88 13.15
CA ARG A 19 14.83 14.22 12.09
C ARG A 19 15.42 14.52 10.72
N VAL A 20 15.74 15.78 10.41
CA VAL A 20 16.38 16.17 9.15
C VAL A 20 17.73 15.45 8.98
N ARG A 21 18.62 15.51 9.99
CA ARG A 21 19.92 14.80 9.90
C ARG A 21 19.75 13.30 9.68
N ALA A 22 18.76 12.68 10.34
CA ALA A 22 18.48 11.26 10.18
C ALA A 22 17.98 10.94 8.76
N ALA A 23 17.15 11.81 8.17
CA ALA A 23 16.68 11.64 6.80
C ALA A 23 17.80 11.78 5.77
N TYR A 24 18.67 12.80 5.86
CA TYR A 24 19.79 12.95 4.92
C TYR A 24 20.80 11.80 5.03
N ARG A 25 21.14 11.35 6.25
CA ARG A 25 21.92 10.10 6.43
C ARG A 25 21.25 8.88 5.80
N ARG A 26 19.91 8.80 5.87
CA ARG A 26 19.16 7.70 5.26
C ARG A 26 19.16 7.79 3.74
N ILE A 27 19.05 8.98 3.17
CA ILE A 27 19.18 9.23 1.71
C ILE A 27 20.55 8.72 1.23
N GLU A 28 21.64 9.12 1.90
CA GLU A 28 23.00 8.66 1.57
C GLU A 28 23.15 7.15 1.70
N ARG A 29 22.67 6.56 2.81
CA ARG A 29 22.78 5.12 3.07
C ARG A 29 22.00 4.28 2.05
N VAL A 30 20.80 4.72 1.69
CA VAL A 30 19.96 3.98 0.74
C VAL A 30 20.52 4.14 -0.68
N ASN A 31 21.11 5.30 -1.01
CA ASN A 31 21.80 5.56 -2.28
C ASN A 31 20.94 5.21 -3.52
N ARG A 32 19.74 5.78 -3.54
CA ARG A 32 18.74 5.61 -4.61
C ARG A 32 18.45 6.99 -5.23
N PRO A 33 19.40 7.57 -5.99
CA PRO A 33 19.26 8.92 -6.52
C PRO A 33 18.02 9.06 -7.42
N GLU A 34 17.58 7.98 -8.05
CA GLU A 34 16.41 7.99 -8.94
C GLU A 34 15.08 8.34 -8.23
N ILE A 35 15.04 8.35 -6.89
CA ILE A 35 13.86 8.79 -6.11
C ILE A 35 13.60 10.30 -6.30
N TRP A 36 14.66 11.08 -6.53
CA TRP A 36 14.62 12.53 -6.48
C TRP A 36 14.90 13.13 -7.85
N ILE A 37 14.21 14.22 -8.17
CA ILE A 37 14.62 15.13 -9.24
C ILE A 37 15.55 16.16 -8.64
N ASP A 38 15.10 16.84 -7.58
CA ASP A 38 15.92 17.76 -6.80
C ASP A 38 15.79 17.51 -5.30
N LEU A 39 16.90 17.66 -4.59
CA LEU A 39 16.97 17.68 -3.13
C LEU A 39 17.45 19.05 -2.69
N ARG A 40 16.81 19.61 -1.67
CA ARG A 40 17.32 20.82 -1.02
C ARG A 40 18.64 20.51 -0.33
N PRO A 41 19.60 21.45 -0.28
CA PRO A 41 20.81 21.26 0.51
C PRO A 41 20.50 21.00 1.99
N GLU A 42 21.15 20.01 2.62
CA GLU A 42 20.91 19.64 4.03
C GLU A 42 21.02 20.86 4.95
N ALA A 43 22.03 21.72 4.72
CA ALA A 43 22.26 22.92 5.52
C ALA A 43 21.07 23.87 5.54
N GLU A 44 20.34 24.01 4.42
CA GLU A 44 19.16 24.87 4.34
C GLU A 44 17.98 24.29 5.11
N VAL A 45 17.75 22.98 4.97
CA VAL A 45 16.66 22.31 5.68
C VAL A 45 16.95 22.26 7.19
N LEU A 46 18.21 22.11 7.60
CA LEU A 46 18.61 22.21 9.01
C LEU A 46 18.40 23.62 9.57
N ALA A 47 18.70 24.66 8.79
CA ALA A 47 18.46 26.04 9.19
C ALA A 47 16.96 26.31 9.36
N GLU A 48 16.13 25.83 8.41
CA GLU A 48 14.67 25.91 8.51
C GLU A 48 14.13 25.15 9.73
N ALA A 49 14.62 23.94 9.97
CA ALA A 49 14.23 23.13 11.13
C ALA A 49 14.63 23.78 12.47
N ALA A 50 15.78 24.43 12.55
CA ALA A 50 16.24 25.13 13.74
C ALA A 50 15.44 26.42 14.01
N ALA A 51 14.97 27.08 12.95
CA ALA A 51 14.12 28.27 13.04
C ALA A 51 12.64 27.95 13.30
N LEU A 52 12.22 26.69 13.09
CA LEU A 52 10.84 26.26 13.24
C LEU A 52 10.42 26.26 14.73
N ALA A 53 9.56 27.21 15.09
CA ALA A 53 9.02 27.31 16.45
C ALA A 53 7.91 26.28 16.69
N ASP A 54 8.05 25.48 17.75
CA ASP A 54 6.96 24.59 18.20
C ASP A 54 5.87 25.44 18.88
N ARG A 55 4.86 25.81 18.08
CA ARG A 55 3.68 26.56 18.53
C ARG A 55 2.44 25.68 18.56
N GLY A 56 2.61 24.36 18.70
CA GLY A 56 1.51 23.39 18.57
C GLY A 56 1.06 23.20 17.11
N LEU A 57 1.97 23.34 16.15
CA LEU A 57 1.68 23.11 14.74
C LEU A 57 1.43 21.61 14.49
N PRO A 58 0.37 21.22 13.77
CA PRO A 58 -0.07 19.83 13.71
C PRO A 58 0.92 18.89 13.00
N LEU A 59 1.71 19.41 12.06
CA LEU A 59 2.75 18.68 11.33
C LEU A 59 4.17 19.15 11.72
N TYR A 60 4.34 19.71 12.92
CA TYR A 60 5.63 20.23 13.39
C TYR A 60 6.78 19.24 13.17
N GLY A 61 7.76 19.63 12.37
CA GLY A 61 8.98 18.86 12.09
C GLY A 61 8.75 17.58 11.29
N LYS A 62 7.55 17.34 10.76
CA LYS A 62 7.29 16.22 9.83
C LYS A 62 8.02 16.47 8.52
N LEU A 63 8.67 15.45 7.99
CA LEU A 63 9.44 15.53 6.76
C LEU A 63 8.55 15.16 5.58
N VAL A 64 8.61 15.96 4.51
CA VAL A 64 7.75 15.82 3.33
C VAL A 64 8.58 15.73 2.06
N ALA A 65 8.17 14.85 1.16
CA ALA A 65 8.59 14.87 -0.25
C ALA A 65 7.43 15.30 -1.15
N VAL A 66 7.70 16.04 -2.22
CA VAL A 66 6.65 16.56 -3.11
C VAL A 66 6.91 16.07 -4.53
N LYS A 67 5.92 15.51 -5.23
CA LYS A 67 6.11 15.06 -6.62
C LYS A 67 6.56 16.21 -7.53
N GLY A 68 7.53 15.96 -8.41
CA GLY A 68 8.15 16.98 -9.26
C GLY A 68 7.27 17.61 -10.35
N ASN A 69 5.95 17.39 -10.30
CA ASN A 69 4.95 18.12 -11.09
C ASN A 69 4.10 19.06 -10.22
N ILE A 70 4.47 19.29 -8.95
CA ILE A 70 3.80 20.19 -8.01
C ILE A 70 4.82 21.26 -7.60
N ASP A 71 4.43 22.53 -7.69
CA ASP A 71 5.29 23.67 -7.44
C ASP A 71 5.77 23.73 -5.99
N VAL A 72 7.09 23.86 -5.84
CA VAL A 72 7.78 24.11 -4.57
C VAL A 72 8.71 25.30 -4.78
N ALA A 73 8.50 26.38 -4.04
CA ALA A 73 9.34 27.57 -4.13
C ALA A 73 10.81 27.21 -3.84
N GLY A 74 11.71 27.67 -4.71
CA GLY A 74 13.15 27.41 -4.63
C GLY A 74 13.64 26.12 -5.27
N LEU A 75 12.75 25.29 -5.84
CA LEU A 75 13.11 24.13 -6.66
C LEU A 75 12.42 24.23 -8.03
N PRO A 76 13.01 23.71 -9.12
CA PRO A 76 12.34 23.71 -10.42
C PRO A 76 11.21 22.67 -10.46
N THR A 77 10.12 23.02 -11.14
CA THR A 77 9.06 22.07 -11.50
C THR A 77 9.37 21.53 -12.90
N THR A 78 9.55 20.21 -13.03
CA THR A 78 10.00 19.60 -14.30
C THR A 78 8.97 18.65 -14.90
N ALA A 79 8.03 18.15 -14.09
CA ALA A 79 7.11 17.08 -14.47
C ALA A 79 7.80 15.85 -15.11
N GLY A 80 9.05 15.56 -14.72
CA GLY A 80 9.84 14.46 -15.29
C GLY A 80 10.42 14.76 -16.68
N CYS A 81 10.45 16.02 -17.11
CA CYS A 81 11.04 16.48 -18.36
C CYS A 81 12.00 17.65 -18.08
N PRO A 82 13.33 17.47 -18.19
CA PRO A 82 14.30 18.54 -17.97
C PRO A 82 14.04 19.78 -18.82
N ASP A 83 13.66 19.59 -20.10
CA ASP A 83 13.45 20.70 -21.04
C ASP A 83 12.13 21.44 -20.82
N TYR A 84 11.20 20.87 -20.04
CA TYR A 84 9.97 21.52 -19.61
C TYR A 84 10.16 22.38 -18.35
N ALA A 85 11.34 22.29 -17.71
CA ALA A 85 11.55 22.85 -16.38
C ALA A 85 11.28 24.36 -16.32
N TYR A 86 10.58 24.78 -15.26
CA TYR A 86 10.42 26.19 -14.91
C TYR A 86 10.62 26.40 -13.40
N GLN A 87 10.92 27.63 -13.01
CA GLN A 87 11.04 28.02 -11.62
C GLN A 87 9.71 28.63 -11.13
N PRO A 88 8.95 27.96 -10.24
CA PRO A 88 7.74 28.55 -9.68
C PRO A 88 8.06 29.75 -8.79
N GLU A 89 7.22 30.78 -8.85
CA GLU A 89 7.34 32.00 -8.04
C GLU A 89 6.96 31.76 -6.56
N ALA A 90 6.08 30.79 -6.30
CA ALA A 90 5.58 30.45 -4.98
C ALA A 90 5.32 28.94 -4.87
N ASP A 91 5.16 28.46 -3.64
CA ASP A 91 4.67 27.11 -3.38
C ASP A 91 3.25 26.93 -3.96
N ALA A 92 2.95 25.75 -4.51
CA ALA A 92 1.57 25.35 -4.75
C ALA A 92 0.75 25.50 -3.46
N PRO A 93 -0.54 25.89 -3.49
CA PRO A 93 -1.32 26.11 -2.26
C PRO A 93 -1.33 24.90 -1.31
N VAL A 94 -1.31 23.68 -1.83
CA VAL A 94 -1.21 22.46 -1.01
C VAL A 94 0.14 22.35 -0.28
N VAL A 95 1.24 22.73 -0.92
CA VAL A 95 2.59 22.75 -0.32
C VAL A 95 2.69 23.86 0.71
N ALA A 96 2.14 25.05 0.42
CA ALA A 96 2.06 26.15 1.35
C ALA A 96 1.29 25.77 2.63
N ARG A 97 0.18 25.03 2.51
CA ARG A 97 -0.59 24.50 3.66
C ARG A 97 0.23 23.52 4.49
N LEU A 98 1.01 22.62 3.87
CA LEU A 98 1.91 21.71 4.59
C LEU A 98 2.97 22.47 5.41
N ARG A 99 3.63 23.46 4.80
CA ARG A 99 4.63 24.28 5.49
C ARG A 99 4.02 25.11 6.61
N ALA A 100 2.84 25.70 6.39
CA ALA A 100 2.10 26.43 7.43
C ALA A 100 1.70 25.53 8.61
N ALA A 101 1.44 24.24 8.35
CA ALA A 101 1.22 23.22 9.36
C ALA A 101 2.51 22.74 10.07
N GLY A 102 3.68 23.28 9.72
CA GLY A 102 4.96 22.99 10.37
C GLY A 102 5.79 21.88 9.72
N ALA A 103 5.41 21.42 8.51
CA ALA A 103 6.17 20.40 7.79
C ALA A 103 7.40 20.98 7.07
N LEU A 104 8.44 20.15 6.91
CA LEU A 104 9.70 20.49 6.25
C LEU A 104 9.80 19.71 4.93
N VAL A 105 9.82 20.43 3.81
CA VAL A 105 9.97 19.83 2.47
C VAL A 105 11.44 19.54 2.20
N LEU A 106 11.77 18.30 1.86
CA LEU A 106 13.14 17.85 1.55
C LEU A 106 13.52 18.06 0.07
N GLY A 107 12.57 17.92 -0.84
CA GLY A 107 12.86 17.94 -2.28
C GLY A 107 11.68 17.54 -3.15
N THR A 108 11.89 17.61 -4.47
CA THR A 108 10.96 17.16 -5.49
C THR A 108 11.29 15.72 -5.91
N THR A 109 10.28 14.85 -5.94
CA THR A 109 10.47 13.42 -6.24
C THR A 109 10.20 13.11 -7.70
N ASN A 110 10.92 12.12 -8.21
CA ASN A 110 10.76 11.60 -9.56
C ASN A 110 9.36 11.01 -9.82
N LEU A 111 8.99 10.97 -11.10
CA LEU A 111 7.69 10.55 -11.61
C LEU A 111 7.78 10.00 -13.03
N ASP A 112 6.78 9.22 -13.47
CA ASP A 112 6.56 9.03 -14.92
C ASP A 112 6.27 10.40 -15.55
N GLN A 113 6.93 10.71 -16.67
CA GLN A 113 6.92 12.01 -17.30
C GLN A 113 5.49 12.50 -17.61
N PHE A 114 5.23 13.77 -17.30
CA PHE A 114 3.93 14.43 -17.36
C PHE A 114 2.82 13.65 -16.63
N ALA A 115 3.19 12.94 -15.55
CA ALA A 115 2.31 12.04 -14.80
C ALA A 115 1.57 11.02 -15.70
N THR A 116 2.24 10.51 -16.74
CA THR A 116 1.68 9.59 -17.73
C THR A 116 2.21 8.17 -17.52
N GLY A 117 1.70 7.49 -16.51
CA GLY A 117 2.04 6.08 -16.26
C GLY A 117 1.59 5.58 -14.89
N LEU A 118 1.64 4.26 -14.74
CA LEU A 118 1.40 3.50 -13.52
C LEU A 118 2.61 2.63 -13.15
N VAL A 119 3.77 2.85 -13.78
CA VAL A 119 4.94 1.97 -13.68
C VAL A 119 6.15 2.63 -13.00
N GLY A 120 6.34 3.95 -13.10
CA GLY A 120 7.47 4.66 -12.49
C GLY A 120 8.79 4.50 -13.25
N THR A 121 8.73 4.11 -14.53
CA THR A 121 9.90 3.82 -15.38
C THR A 121 10.09 4.81 -16.52
N ARG A 122 9.10 5.68 -16.80
CA ARG A 122 9.07 6.60 -17.94
C ARG A 122 9.66 7.95 -17.56
N SER A 123 10.92 7.96 -17.11
CA SER A 123 11.59 9.16 -16.62
C SER A 123 13.06 9.19 -17.04
N PRO A 124 13.55 10.32 -17.59
CA PRO A 124 14.97 10.48 -17.89
C PRO A 124 15.84 10.55 -16.61
N TYR A 125 15.25 10.79 -15.44
CA TYR A 125 15.92 10.75 -14.14
C TYR A 125 16.15 9.31 -13.63
N GLY A 126 15.73 8.31 -14.40
CA GLY A 126 15.90 6.89 -14.11
C GLY A 126 14.62 6.22 -13.64
N ALA A 127 14.54 4.90 -13.89
CA ALA A 127 13.42 4.08 -13.45
C ALA A 127 13.46 3.87 -11.93
N VAL A 128 12.41 4.28 -11.24
CA VAL A 128 12.33 4.15 -9.78
C VAL A 128 12.00 2.70 -9.43
N ARG A 129 12.96 2.02 -8.81
CA ARG A 129 12.80 0.62 -8.39
C ARG A 129 11.99 0.53 -7.09
N ASN A 130 11.26 -0.57 -6.91
CA ASN A 130 10.49 -0.84 -5.69
C ASN A 130 11.36 -0.75 -4.41
N ALA A 131 10.72 -0.38 -3.29
CA ALA A 131 11.38 -0.23 -2.00
C ALA A 131 11.76 -1.57 -1.34
N VAL A 132 11.03 -2.65 -1.64
CA VAL A 132 11.23 -3.99 -1.05
C VAL A 132 12.09 -4.87 -1.95
N ASP A 133 11.78 -4.93 -3.25
CA ASP A 133 12.50 -5.75 -4.22
C ASP A 133 12.92 -4.92 -5.44
N PRO A 134 14.19 -4.46 -5.52
CA PRO A 134 14.65 -3.57 -6.58
C PRO A 134 14.62 -4.14 -8.02
N ALA A 135 14.30 -5.42 -8.22
CA ALA A 135 14.03 -5.97 -9.56
C ALA A 135 12.63 -5.57 -10.09
N TYR A 136 11.76 -5.12 -9.21
CA TYR A 136 10.37 -4.76 -9.50
C TYR A 136 10.16 -3.27 -9.65
N VAL A 137 9.11 -2.91 -10.38
CA VAL A 137 8.74 -1.51 -10.53
C VAL A 137 8.19 -0.93 -9.22
N SER A 138 8.48 0.34 -8.95
CA SER A 138 7.89 1.05 -7.81
C SER A 138 6.41 1.33 -8.00
N GLY A 139 5.92 1.32 -9.25
CA GLY A 139 4.61 1.85 -9.59
C GLY A 139 4.69 3.35 -9.81
N GLY A 140 3.78 3.87 -10.63
CA GLY A 140 3.77 5.26 -11.04
C GLY A 140 2.37 5.88 -11.02
N SER A 141 2.24 7.14 -11.41
CA SER A 141 3.34 8.03 -11.79
C SER A 141 4.03 8.67 -10.59
N SER A 142 3.48 8.59 -9.36
CA SER A 142 4.09 9.17 -8.15
C SER A 142 5.15 8.27 -7.53
N SER A 143 6.09 7.81 -8.35
CA SER A 143 7.03 6.73 -8.02
C SER A 143 8.01 7.11 -6.91
N GLY A 144 8.69 8.25 -7.05
CA GLY A 144 9.64 8.72 -6.03
C GLY A 144 8.95 9.04 -4.71
N SER A 145 7.75 9.63 -4.74
CA SER A 145 6.95 9.96 -3.55
C SER A 145 6.65 8.71 -2.72
N ALA A 146 6.18 7.65 -3.37
CA ALA A 146 5.86 6.39 -2.70
C ALA A 146 7.10 5.71 -2.12
N VAL A 147 8.20 5.65 -2.89
CA VAL A 147 9.44 5.00 -2.43
C VAL A 147 10.10 5.78 -1.29
N ALA A 148 10.04 7.12 -1.30
CA ALA A 148 10.57 7.95 -0.21
C ALA A 148 9.86 7.68 1.14
N VAL A 149 8.53 7.51 1.12
CA VAL A 149 7.74 7.14 2.30
C VAL A 149 8.04 5.71 2.74
N ALA A 150 8.04 4.76 1.80
CA ALA A 150 8.23 3.34 2.10
C ALA A 150 9.61 3.02 2.69
N LEU A 151 10.65 3.76 2.28
CA LEU A 151 12.00 3.63 2.83
C LEU A 151 12.19 4.40 4.16
N GLY A 152 11.16 5.08 4.65
CA GLY A 152 11.22 5.87 5.88
C GLY A 152 12.18 7.06 5.80
N ILE A 153 12.33 7.63 4.59
CA ILE A 153 13.11 8.88 4.38
C ILE A 153 12.26 10.08 4.80
N VAL A 154 10.99 10.08 4.43
CA VAL A 154 10.01 11.11 4.79
C VAL A 154 8.82 10.50 5.55
N ASP A 155 8.08 11.34 6.26
CA ASP A 155 6.85 10.94 6.96
C ASP A 155 5.65 10.91 6.03
N LEU A 156 5.57 11.89 5.14
CA LEU A 156 4.47 12.08 4.20
C LEU A 156 5.05 12.43 2.83
N ALA A 157 4.31 12.11 1.76
CA ALA A 157 4.63 12.65 0.45
C ALA A 157 3.38 13.06 -0.32
N LEU A 158 3.50 14.13 -1.10
CA LEU A 158 2.49 14.51 -2.08
C LEU A 158 2.74 13.77 -3.39
N GLY A 159 1.69 13.17 -3.93
CA GLY A 159 1.63 12.67 -5.30
C GLY A 159 0.54 13.40 -6.10
N THR A 160 0.30 12.91 -7.30
CA THR A 160 -0.94 13.20 -8.05
C THR A 160 -1.60 11.90 -8.48
N ASP A 161 -2.91 11.93 -8.68
CA ASP A 161 -3.69 10.77 -9.10
C ASP A 161 -4.84 11.18 -10.01
N THR A 162 -4.70 10.85 -11.30
CA THR A 162 -5.76 10.88 -12.31
C THR A 162 -6.45 9.52 -12.42
N ALA A 163 -5.64 8.46 -12.44
CA ALA A 163 -6.02 7.14 -12.92
C ALA A 163 -5.39 5.99 -12.12
N GLY A 164 -4.78 6.28 -10.97
CA GLY A 164 -4.13 5.28 -10.11
C GLY A 164 -2.78 5.72 -9.54
N SER A 165 -2.31 6.91 -9.90
CA SER A 165 -0.94 7.35 -9.58
C SER A 165 -0.66 7.65 -8.10
N GLY A 166 -1.69 7.71 -7.26
CA GLY A 166 -1.61 7.76 -5.80
C GLY A 166 -1.90 6.40 -5.13
N ARG A 167 -2.30 5.39 -5.91
CA ARG A 167 -2.84 4.11 -5.42
C ARG A 167 -1.96 2.93 -5.78
N VAL A 168 -1.61 2.77 -7.05
CA VAL A 168 -0.73 1.68 -7.53
C VAL A 168 0.65 1.72 -6.84
N PRO A 169 1.34 2.87 -6.74
CA PRO A 169 2.61 2.93 -6.03
C PRO A 169 2.48 2.61 -4.53
N ALA A 170 1.34 2.93 -3.91
CA ALA A 170 1.11 2.61 -2.49
C ALA A 170 1.06 1.09 -2.27
N ALA A 171 0.28 0.40 -3.11
CA ALA A 171 0.13 -1.06 -3.04
C ALA A 171 1.46 -1.79 -3.23
N PHE A 172 2.27 -1.40 -4.22
CA PHE A 172 3.56 -2.06 -4.50
C PHE A 172 4.60 -1.84 -3.40
N ASN A 173 4.55 -0.72 -2.69
CA ASN A 173 5.54 -0.40 -1.67
C ASN A 173 5.04 -0.68 -0.24
N GLY A 174 3.83 -1.21 -0.08
CA GLY A 174 3.27 -1.58 1.23
C GLY A 174 3.02 -0.38 2.13
N ILE A 175 2.55 0.73 1.55
CA ILE A 175 2.20 1.97 2.25
C ILE A 175 0.75 2.37 1.96
N VAL A 176 0.28 3.44 2.59
CA VAL A 176 -1.06 3.99 2.36
C VAL A 176 -1.02 5.05 1.28
N GLY A 177 -1.98 5.00 0.36
CA GLY A 177 -2.22 5.99 -0.67
C GLY A 177 -3.64 6.54 -0.57
N LEU A 178 -3.78 7.78 -0.11
CA LEU A 178 -5.06 8.47 -0.03
C LEU A 178 -5.23 9.33 -1.28
N LYS A 179 -6.28 9.02 -2.05
CA LYS A 179 -6.73 9.81 -3.19
C LYS A 179 -8.00 10.58 -2.80
N PRO A 180 -7.90 11.87 -2.50
CA PRO A 180 -9.03 12.63 -2.01
C PRO A 180 -10.15 12.73 -3.05
N THR A 181 -11.36 13.06 -2.61
CA THR A 181 -12.45 13.53 -3.47
C THR A 181 -11.94 14.61 -4.42
N PRO A 182 -12.23 14.53 -5.74
CA PRO A 182 -11.80 15.57 -6.69
C PRO A 182 -12.23 16.97 -6.23
N GLY A 183 -11.30 17.92 -6.28
CA GLY A 183 -11.50 19.29 -5.81
C GLY A 183 -11.35 19.52 -4.30
N LEU A 184 -11.16 18.48 -3.48
CA LEU A 184 -10.95 18.65 -2.04
C LEU A 184 -9.58 19.28 -1.71
N LEU A 185 -8.53 18.84 -2.40
CA LEU A 185 -7.22 19.48 -2.36
C LEU A 185 -7.03 20.37 -3.60
N PRO A 186 -6.42 21.57 -3.43
CA PRO A 186 -6.15 22.47 -4.54
C PRO A 186 -5.15 21.84 -5.52
N THR A 187 -5.38 22.06 -6.80
CA THR A 187 -4.50 21.63 -7.91
C THR A 187 -3.78 22.81 -8.57
N GLU A 188 -3.97 24.03 -8.07
CA GLU A 188 -3.17 25.18 -8.49
C GLU A 188 -1.68 24.93 -8.21
N GLY A 189 -0.83 25.30 -9.16
CA GLY A 189 0.61 24.99 -9.11
C GLY A 189 0.94 23.52 -9.35
N VAL A 190 0.03 22.73 -9.93
CA VAL A 190 0.30 21.37 -10.43
C VAL A 190 0.34 21.40 -11.95
N VAL A 191 1.40 20.86 -12.56
CA VAL A 191 1.42 20.61 -14.01
C VAL A 191 0.39 19.51 -14.30
N PRO A 192 -0.68 19.82 -15.06
CA PRO A 192 -1.81 18.91 -15.18
C PRO A 192 -1.51 17.73 -16.09
N ALA A 193 -2.14 16.60 -15.79
CA ALA A 193 -2.25 15.44 -16.67
C ALA A 193 -3.63 15.40 -17.31
N CYS A 194 -4.69 15.50 -16.52
CA CYS A 194 -6.06 15.71 -16.98
C CYS A 194 -6.74 16.66 -15.99
N ALA A 195 -6.66 17.96 -16.26
CA ALA A 195 -7.01 19.01 -15.29
C ALA A 195 -8.42 18.86 -14.69
N SER A 196 -9.40 18.39 -15.46
CA SER A 196 -10.79 18.26 -15.00
C SER A 196 -10.99 17.17 -13.93
N ILE A 197 -10.06 16.21 -13.85
CA ILE A 197 -10.17 15.03 -12.98
C ILE A 197 -8.92 14.79 -12.14
N ASP A 198 -7.91 15.65 -12.19
CA ASP A 198 -6.69 15.49 -11.40
C ASP A 198 -6.94 15.73 -9.91
N CYS A 199 -6.25 14.93 -9.09
CA CYS A 199 -6.23 15.08 -7.65
C CYS A 199 -4.78 15.12 -7.18
N VAL A 200 -4.44 16.03 -6.27
CA VAL A 200 -3.26 15.83 -5.40
C VAL A 200 -3.57 14.65 -4.48
N SER A 201 -2.64 13.72 -4.34
CA SER A 201 -2.75 12.53 -3.48
C SER A 201 -1.73 12.57 -2.35
N LEU A 202 -1.98 11.78 -1.30
CA LEU A 202 -1.14 11.69 -0.10
C LEU A 202 -0.62 10.26 0.06
N PHE A 203 0.68 10.14 0.32
CA PHE A 203 1.29 8.90 0.79
C PHE A 203 1.69 9.03 2.25
N ALA A 204 1.42 8.00 3.05
CA ALA A 204 1.86 7.87 4.43
C ALA A 204 2.09 6.40 4.77
N ARG A 205 2.67 6.09 5.93
CA ARG A 205 2.86 4.68 6.33
C ARG A 205 1.60 4.07 6.92
N THR A 206 0.77 4.88 7.56
CA THR A 206 -0.48 4.41 8.18
C THR A 206 -1.69 5.22 7.71
N VAL A 207 -2.88 4.65 7.91
CA VAL A 207 -4.15 5.29 7.56
C VAL A 207 -4.34 6.54 8.41
N GLU A 208 -3.99 6.48 9.69
CA GLU A 208 -4.08 7.58 10.64
C GLU A 208 -3.18 8.75 10.21
N GLU A 209 -1.94 8.47 9.79
CA GLU A 209 -1.03 9.51 9.29
C GLU A 209 -1.59 10.18 8.02
N ALA A 210 -2.12 9.39 7.07
CA ALA A 210 -2.69 9.91 5.83
C ALA A 210 -3.95 10.76 6.08
N SER A 211 -4.88 10.27 6.90
CA SER A 211 -6.12 10.98 7.23
C SER A 211 -5.87 12.24 8.05
N PHE A 212 -4.93 12.18 9.01
CA PHE A 212 -4.53 13.36 9.76
C PHE A 212 -3.92 14.43 8.85
N ALA A 213 -3.03 14.03 7.93
CA ALA A 213 -2.48 14.94 6.93
C ALA A 213 -3.58 15.59 6.08
N LEU A 214 -4.58 14.81 5.62
CA LEU A 214 -5.73 15.36 4.88
C LEU A 214 -6.47 16.44 5.69
N THR A 215 -6.75 16.19 6.98
CA THR A 215 -7.43 17.18 7.85
C THR A 215 -6.60 18.43 8.13
N CYS A 216 -5.28 18.39 7.95
CA CYS A 216 -4.42 19.57 8.03
C CYS A 216 -4.46 20.41 6.74
N LEU A 217 -4.84 19.81 5.61
CA LEU A 217 -4.76 20.43 4.28
C LEU A 217 -6.11 20.84 3.72
N ALA A 218 -7.21 20.27 4.23
CA ALA A 218 -8.56 20.55 3.82
C ALA A 218 -9.56 20.27 4.96
N GLU A 219 -10.83 20.55 4.69
CA GLU A 219 -11.96 20.28 5.58
C GLU A 219 -12.78 19.10 5.02
N PRO A 220 -12.33 17.84 5.18
CA PRO A 220 -13.11 16.69 4.75
C PRO A 220 -14.38 16.53 5.59
N ALA A 221 -15.42 15.90 5.02
CA ALA A 221 -16.65 15.63 5.73
C ALA A 221 -16.40 14.70 6.93
N GLN A 222 -17.11 14.95 8.03
CA GLN A 222 -17.01 14.17 9.26
C GLN A 222 -17.63 12.78 9.07
N VAL A 223 -17.10 11.81 9.82
CA VAL A 223 -17.51 10.40 9.71
C VAL A 223 -18.75 10.13 10.57
N HIS A 224 -19.71 9.41 10.00
CA HIS A 224 -20.76 8.78 10.76
C HIS A 224 -20.32 7.37 11.20
N THR A 225 -20.38 7.12 12.51
CA THR A 225 -20.04 5.81 13.10
C THR A 225 -21.18 4.82 12.92
N GLY A 226 -20.86 3.58 12.54
CA GLY A 226 -21.86 2.52 12.40
C GLY A 226 -21.24 1.19 11.96
N ARG A 227 -22.07 0.17 11.75
CA ARG A 227 -21.67 -1.03 11.01
C ARG A 227 -21.48 -0.66 9.54
N PHE A 228 -20.32 -0.97 9.00
CA PHE A 228 -19.99 -0.71 7.60
C PHE A 228 -20.47 -1.85 6.70
N ARG A 229 -21.05 -1.49 5.55
CA ARG A 229 -21.38 -2.40 4.46
C ARG A 229 -20.35 -2.26 3.36
N LEU A 230 -19.75 -3.36 2.94
CA LEU A 230 -18.67 -3.39 1.97
C LEU A 230 -19.12 -4.12 0.70
N GLY A 231 -19.08 -3.42 -0.42
CA GLY A 231 -19.26 -4.03 -1.73
C GLY A 231 -17.97 -4.72 -2.17
N VAL A 232 -18.07 -5.90 -2.76
CA VAL A 232 -16.97 -6.59 -3.46
C VAL A 232 -17.46 -7.06 -4.83
N PRO A 233 -16.62 -7.11 -5.87
CA PRO A 233 -17.02 -7.65 -7.16
C PRO A 233 -17.18 -9.17 -7.09
N SER A 234 -17.88 -9.76 -8.08
CA SER A 234 -17.83 -11.21 -8.26
C SER A 234 -16.42 -11.65 -8.73
N PRO A 235 -16.00 -12.89 -8.46
CA PRO A 235 -14.71 -13.42 -8.92
C PRO A 235 -14.52 -13.30 -10.45
N GLU A 236 -15.59 -13.45 -11.23
CA GLU A 236 -15.56 -13.33 -12.69
C GLU A 236 -15.21 -11.90 -13.14
N GLN A 237 -15.71 -10.89 -12.41
CA GLN A 237 -15.49 -9.48 -12.74
C GLN A 237 -14.08 -8.98 -12.37
N LEU A 238 -13.43 -9.62 -11.38
CA LEU A 238 -12.00 -9.39 -11.11
C LEU A 238 -11.17 -9.66 -12.38
N GLY A 239 -11.51 -10.70 -13.13
CA GLY A 239 -10.78 -11.11 -14.31
C GLY A 239 -9.39 -11.67 -13.96
N PRO A 240 -8.43 -11.65 -14.91
CA PRO A 240 -7.09 -12.17 -14.67
C PRO A 240 -6.34 -11.37 -13.60
N LEU A 241 -5.86 -12.07 -12.57
CA LEU A 241 -4.95 -11.58 -11.55
C LEU A 241 -3.68 -12.44 -11.55
N ALA A 242 -2.55 -11.88 -11.12
CA ALA A 242 -1.32 -12.66 -10.94
C ALA A 242 -1.49 -13.76 -9.88
N ASP A 243 -0.67 -14.82 -9.97
CA ASP A 243 -0.73 -15.96 -9.05
C ASP A 243 -0.69 -15.51 -7.57
N GLY A 244 -1.63 -16.00 -6.77
CA GLY A 244 -1.75 -15.68 -5.34
C GLY A 244 -2.50 -14.38 -5.02
N TRP A 245 -2.83 -13.55 -6.01
CA TRP A 245 -3.52 -12.26 -5.78
C TRP A 245 -5.00 -12.43 -5.48
N ALA A 246 -5.67 -13.39 -6.12
CA ALA A 246 -7.07 -13.70 -5.82
C ALA A 246 -7.21 -14.18 -4.38
N GLU A 247 -6.34 -15.10 -3.94
CA GLU A 247 -6.31 -15.61 -2.57
C GLU A 247 -5.97 -14.51 -1.55
N ALA A 248 -5.06 -13.60 -1.89
CA ALA A 248 -4.72 -12.47 -1.04
C ALA A 248 -5.89 -11.46 -0.93
N PHE A 249 -6.63 -11.25 -2.03
CA PHE A 249 -7.84 -10.43 -2.02
C PHE A 249 -8.94 -11.07 -1.17
N ASP A 250 -9.21 -12.36 -1.36
CA ASP A 250 -10.19 -13.10 -0.56
C ASP A 250 -9.84 -13.09 0.93
N ALA A 251 -8.55 -13.20 1.26
CA ALA A 251 -8.07 -13.06 2.63
C ALA A 251 -8.34 -11.65 3.20
N ALA A 252 -8.14 -10.60 2.40
CA ALA A 252 -8.47 -9.23 2.82
C ALA A 252 -9.98 -9.04 3.02
N VAL A 253 -10.83 -9.58 2.15
CA VAL A 253 -12.29 -9.56 2.31
C VAL A 253 -12.72 -10.32 3.58
N SER A 254 -12.10 -11.46 3.85
CA SER A 254 -12.32 -12.24 5.07
C SER A 254 -11.92 -11.48 6.34
N ASP A 255 -10.82 -10.72 6.29
CA ASP A 255 -10.38 -9.86 7.39
C ASP A 255 -11.45 -8.82 7.75
N TYR A 256 -12.01 -8.10 6.76
CA TYR A 256 -13.05 -7.10 7.01
C TYR A 256 -14.37 -7.72 7.47
N THR A 257 -14.76 -8.86 6.89
CA THR A 257 -15.92 -9.63 7.36
C THR A 257 -15.76 -10.01 8.84
N SER A 258 -14.58 -10.52 9.22
CA SER A 258 -14.27 -10.91 10.60
C SER A 258 -14.22 -9.71 11.56
N ALA A 259 -13.86 -8.53 11.05
CA ALA A 259 -13.89 -7.27 11.78
C ALA A 259 -15.30 -6.66 11.92
N GLY A 260 -16.32 -7.32 11.35
CA GLY A 260 -17.73 -6.95 11.51
C GLY A 260 -18.32 -6.14 10.36
N ALA A 261 -17.61 -6.00 9.23
CA ALA A 261 -18.19 -5.44 8.02
C ALA A 261 -19.17 -6.44 7.39
N GLU A 262 -20.31 -5.94 6.90
CA GLU A 262 -21.26 -6.73 6.11
C GLU A 262 -20.84 -6.70 4.65
N VAL A 263 -20.42 -7.84 4.09
CA VAL A 263 -19.93 -7.93 2.72
C VAL A 263 -21.05 -8.36 1.77
N THR A 264 -21.21 -7.65 0.66
CA THR A 264 -22.16 -8.00 -0.41
C THR A 264 -21.50 -7.90 -1.79
N ILE A 265 -22.02 -8.66 -2.76
CA ILE A 265 -21.54 -8.61 -4.14
C ILE A 265 -22.13 -7.36 -4.82
N VAL A 266 -21.28 -6.60 -5.51
CA VAL A 266 -21.62 -5.42 -6.31
C VAL A 266 -21.16 -5.63 -7.73
N ASP A 267 -22.04 -5.36 -8.70
CA ASP A 267 -21.69 -5.37 -10.12
C ASP A 267 -20.79 -4.17 -10.45
N ILE A 268 -19.58 -4.45 -10.93
CA ILE A 268 -18.60 -3.42 -11.32
C ILE A 268 -18.49 -3.19 -12.83
N SER A 269 -19.42 -3.70 -13.64
CA SER A 269 -19.33 -3.63 -15.11
C SER A 269 -19.20 -2.19 -15.62
N ALA A 270 -19.98 -1.26 -15.08
CA ALA A 270 -19.91 0.16 -15.44
C ALA A 270 -18.54 0.79 -15.11
N PHE A 271 -17.88 0.36 -14.04
CA PHE A 271 -16.52 0.81 -13.71
C PHE A 271 -15.50 0.29 -14.73
N LEU A 272 -15.60 -0.99 -15.10
CA LEU A 272 -14.70 -1.61 -16.06
C LEU A 272 -14.85 -1.02 -17.47
N GLU A 273 -16.06 -0.64 -17.87
CA GLU A 273 -16.32 0.03 -19.15
C GLU A 273 -15.83 1.48 -19.13
N ALA A 274 -16.15 2.25 -18.08
CA ALA A 274 -15.68 3.63 -17.95
C ALA A 274 -14.15 3.74 -17.87
N ALA A 275 -13.48 2.74 -17.29
CA ALA A 275 -12.02 2.66 -17.24
C ALA A 275 -11.36 2.68 -18.64
N GLN A 276 -12.05 2.22 -19.67
CA GLN A 276 -11.56 2.21 -21.05
C GLN A 276 -11.63 3.59 -21.71
N LEU A 277 -12.59 4.44 -21.31
CA LEU A 277 -12.79 5.77 -21.89
C LEU A 277 -11.61 6.71 -21.66
N LEU A 278 -10.85 6.54 -20.57
CA LEU A 278 -9.77 7.45 -20.22
C LEU A 278 -8.67 7.51 -21.29
N TYR A 279 -8.24 6.36 -21.79
CA TYR A 279 -7.17 6.25 -22.81
C TYR A 279 -7.68 5.79 -24.18
N GLY A 280 -8.83 5.11 -24.24
CA GLY A 280 -9.47 4.69 -25.49
C GLY A 280 -10.49 5.69 -26.04
N GLY A 281 -10.85 6.72 -25.26
CA GLY A 281 -11.77 7.79 -25.64
C GLY A 281 -11.09 9.16 -25.69
N ALA A 282 -11.89 10.21 -25.73
CA ALA A 282 -11.49 11.60 -25.94
C ALA A 282 -10.93 12.29 -24.69
N PHE A 283 -11.04 11.69 -23.49
CA PHE A 283 -10.50 12.28 -22.26
C PHE A 283 -8.97 12.46 -22.28
N VAL A 284 -8.27 11.63 -23.06
CA VAL A 284 -6.82 11.77 -23.29
C VAL A 284 -6.44 13.13 -23.92
N ALA A 285 -7.38 13.83 -24.58
CA ALA A 285 -7.16 15.16 -25.14
C ALA A 285 -6.81 16.22 -24.08
N GLU A 286 -7.16 16.02 -22.81
CA GLU A 286 -6.71 16.92 -21.74
C GLU A 286 -5.20 16.84 -21.51
N ARG A 287 -4.56 15.68 -21.73
CA ARG A 287 -3.09 15.58 -21.67
C ARG A 287 -2.45 16.41 -22.77
N TYR A 288 -3.03 16.38 -23.96
CA TYR A 288 -2.56 17.21 -25.07
C TYR A 288 -2.80 18.70 -24.78
N THR A 289 -3.94 19.05 -24.18
CA THR A 289 -4.20 20.44 -23.75
C THR A 289 -3.16 20.93 -22.74
N ALA A 290 -2.70 20.06 -21.85
CA ALA A 290 -1.72 20.39 -20.82
C ALA A 290 -0.30 20.59 -21.36
N VAL A 291 0.18 19.66 -22.20
CA VAL A 291 1.61 19.61 -22.60
C VAL A 291 1.85 19.24 -24.07
N GLY A 292 0.79 19.04 -24.86
CA GLY A 292 0.86 18.55 -26.24
C GLY A 292 1.65 19.47 -27.18
N GLU A 293 1.44 20.79 -27.11
CA GLU A 293 2.20 21.75 -27.92
C GLU A 293 3.69 21.74 -27.58
N PHE A 294 4.03 21.55 -26.31
CA PHE A 294 5.44 21.39 -25.89
C PHE A 294 6.04 20.12 -26.47
N ILE A 295 5.33 18.98 -26.39
CA ILE A 295 5.76 17.69 -26.94
C ILE A 295 5.99 17.78 -28.45
N ASP A 296 5.07 18.42 -29.18
CA ASP A 296 5.19 18.62 -30.63
C ASP A 296 6.42 19.47 -31.00
N ALA A 297 6.75 20.48 -30.17
CA ALA A 297 7.91 21.33 -30.37
C ALA A 297 9.25 20.70 -29.94
N HIS A 298 9.23 19.72 -29.02
CA HIS A 298 10.42 19.11 -28.41
C HIS A 298 10.35 17.57 -28.42
N PRO A 299 10.23 16.92 -29.59
CA PRO A 299 10.01 15.47 -29.67
C PRO A 299 11.14 14.64 -29.03
N ASP A 300 12.37 15.15 -29.02
CA ASP A 300 13.54 14.47 -28.46
C ASP A 300 13.64 14.57 -26.92
N ALA A 301 12.84 15.44 -26.29
CA ALA A 301 12.84 15.66 -24.83
C ALA A 301 11.87 14.74 -24.07
N VAL A 302 11.08 13.95 -24.80
CA VAL A 302 9.90 13.25 -24.28
C VAL A 302 10.11 11.73 -24.36
N ASP A 303 9.74 11.02 -23.31
CA ASP A 303 9.70 9.55 -23.32
C ASP A 303 8.84 9.06 -24.50
N PRO A 304 9.36 8.16 -25.37
CA PRO A 304 8.63 7.75 -26.57
C PRO A 304 7.25 7.14 -26.30
N VAL A 305 7.06 6.47 -25.17
CA VAL A 305 5.77 5.90 -24.78
C VAL A 305 4.81 7.02 -24.38
N VAL A 306 5.28 8.00 -23.60
CA VAL A 306 4.48 9.18 -23.24
C VAL A 306 4.07 9.98 -24.48
N ALA A 307 5.00 10.23 -25.40
CA ALA A 307 4.71 10.90 -26.67
C ALA A 307 3.66 10.12 -27.50
N SER A 308 3.77 8.80 -27.55
CA SER A 308 2.81 7.95 -28.28
C SER A 308 1.39 7.97 -27.69
N ILE A 309 1.25 8.31 -26.41
CA ILE A 309 -0.06 8.42 -25.72
C ILE A 309 -0.65 9.81 -25.95
N ILE A 310 0.14 10.87 -25.82
CA ILE A 310 -0.36 12.25 -25.83
C ILE A 310 -0.48 12.81 -27.25
N GLY A 311 0.50 12.56 -28.12
CA GLY A 311 0.57 13.14 -29.47
C GLY A 311 -0.68 12.88 -30.33
N PRO A 312 -1.18 11.63 -30.44
CA PRO A 312 -2.38 11.33 -31.23
C PRO A 312 -3.65 12.05 -30.75
N ALA A 313 -3.69 12.52 -29.49
CA ALA A 313 -4.85 13.18 -28.95
C ALA A 313 -5.12 14.57 -29.55
N ARG A 314 -4.13 15.16 -30.23
CA ARG A 314 -4.26 16.41 -31.01
C ARG A 314 -5.43 16.38 -32.00
N ASP A 315 -5.61 15.23 -32.64
CA ASP A 315 -6.49 15.09 -33.79
C ASP A 315 -7.88 14.53 -33.40
N ILE A 316 -8.19 14.47 -32.09
CA ILE A 316 -9.50 14.01 -31.59
C ILE A 316 -10.55 15.13 -31.80
N PRO A 317 -11.61 14.88 -32.58
CA PRO A 317 -12.60 15.91 -32.85
C PRO A 317 -13.56 16.12 -31.67
N ALA A 318 -13.95 17.37 -31.40
CA ALA A 318 -14.74 17.76 -30.23
C ALA A 318 -16.05 16.96 -30.03
N HIS A 319 -16.72 16.53 -31.11
CA HIS A 319 -17.95 15.74 -30.99
C HIS A 319 -17.72 14.38 -30.31
N ARG A 320 -16.50 13.81 -30.39
CA ARG A 320 -16.14 12.58 -29.67
C ARG A 320 -16.12 12.81 -28.16
N LEU A 321 -15.59 13.95 -27.72
CA LEU A 321 -15.60 14.32 -26.29
C LEU A 321 -17.03 14.37 -25.74
N PHE A 322 -17.95 15.04 -26.45
CA PHE A 322 -19.34 15.11 -26.01
C PHE A 322 -20.05 13.75 -26.04
N ALA A 323 -19.71 12.88 -27.00
CA ALA A 323 -20.21 11.51 -27.03
C ALA A 323 -19.70 10.69 -25.82
N ASP A 324 -18.40 10.74 -25.54
CA ASP A 324 -17.80 10.03 -24.42
C ASP A 324 -18.28 10.57 -23.06
N GLN A 325 -18.55 11.88 -22.95
CA GLN A 325 -19.18 12.47 -21.77
C GLN A 325 -20.61 11.95 -21.56
N ALA A 326 -21.39 11.78 -22.63
CA ALA A 326 -22.73 11.20 -22.55
C ALA A 326 -22.69 9.73 -22.10
N THR A 327 -21.77 8.95 -22.68
CA THR A 327 -21.51 7.55 -22.25
C THR A 327 -21.08 7.50 -20.79
N LEU A 328 -20.14 8.36 -20.38
CA LEU A 328 -19.67 8.41 -19.00
C LEU A 328 -20.78 8.76 -18.02
N ALA A 329 -21.67 9.68 -18.38
CA ALA A 329 -22.81 10.05 -17.53
C ALA A 329 -23.76 8.87 -17.29
N ALA A 330 -24.04 8.07 -18.32
CA ALA A 330 -24.85 6.85 -18.19
C ALA A 330 -24.17 5.81 -17.28
N LEU A 331 -22.89 5.49 -17.56
CA LEU A 331 -22.10 4.55 -16.77
C LEU A 331 -21.97 5.00 -15.30
N ARG A 332 -21.81 6.31 -15.07
CA ARG A 332 -21.74 6.87 -13.73
C ARG A 332 -23.05 6.67 -12.96
N ALA A 333 -24.19 6.87 -13.60
CA ALA A 333 -25.49 6.66 -12.97
C ALA A 333 -25.68 5.20 -12.56
N GLU A 334 -25.29 4.26 -13.43
CA GLU A 334 -25.33 2.82 -13.14
C GLU A 334 -24.38 2.44 -12.00
N ALA A 335 -23.13 2.90 -12.04
CA ALA A 335 -22.13 2.65 -11.01
C ALA A 335 -22.58 3.18 -9.64
N LEU A 336 -23.07 4.41 -9.56
CA LEU A 336 -23.55 5.00 -8.30
C LEU A 336 -24.81 4.29 -7.77
N ALA A 337 -25.70 3.82 -8.66
CA ALA A 337 -26.84 3.01 -8.25
C ALA A 337 -26.39 1.67 -7.65
N ALA A 338 -25.38 1.02 -8.24
CA ALA A 338 -24.79 -0.20 -7.71
C ALA A 338 -24.13 0.00 -6.33
N LEU A 339 -23.61 1.20 -6.04
CA LEU A 339 -23.02 1.55 -4.74
C LEU A 339 -24.05 1.95 -3.67
N ALA A 340 -25.31 2.23 -4.00
CA ALA A 340 -26.28 2.83 -3.08
C ALA A 340 -26.54 2.02 -1.78
N GLY A 341 -26.25 0.72 -1.81
CA GLY A 341 -26.40 -0.20 -0.67
C GLY A 341 -25.15 -0.43 0.17
N VAL A 342 -24.01 0.16 -0.18
CA VAL A 342 -22.72 -0.07 0.48
C VAL A 342 -22.05 1.25 0.86
N ASP A 343 -21.18 1.21 1.87
CA ASP A 343 -20.41 2.36 2.34
C ASP A 343 -19.11 2.55 1.53
N ALA A 344 -18.59 1.46 0.97
CA ALA A 344 -17.46 1.47 0.05
C ALA A 344 -17.48 0.24 -0.86
N LEU A 345 -16.80 0.32 -2.00
CA LEU A 345 -16.42 -0.82 -2.83
C LEU A 345 -14.95 -1.18 -2.56
N LEU A 346 -14.68 -2.44 -2.21
CA LEU A 346 -13.34 -2.97 -2.02
C LEU A 346 -12.88 -3.72 -3.28
N LEU A 347 -11.69 -3.36 -3.76
CA LEU A 347 -11.05 -3.97 -4.93
C LEU A 347 -9.58 -4.30 -4.61
N PRO A 348 -8.95 -5.27 -5.30
CA PRO A 348 -7.50 -5.25 -5.44
C PRO A 348 -7.08 -3.88 -5.98
N THR A 349 -5.98 -3.31 -5.50
CA THR A 349 -5.56 -1.99 -5.99
C THR A 349 -5.17 -2.04 -7.47
N THR A 350 -4.66 -3.18 -7.92
CA THR A 350 -4.22 -3.44 -9.29
C THR A 350 -4.26 -4.95 -9.58
N THR A 351 -3.70 -5.43 -10.70
CA THR A 351 -3.82 -6.83 -11.16
C THR A 351 -2.58 -7.69 -10.95
N GLU A 352 -1.40 -7.07 -10.95
CA GLU A 352 -0.10 -7.74 -10.89
C GLU A 352 0.98 -6.78 -10.35
N HIS A 353 2.15 -7.29 -9.99
CA HIS A 353 3.33 -6.48 -9.67
C HIS A 353 4.48 -6.88 -10.62
N PRO A 354 4.70 -6.13 -11.72
CA PRO A 354 5.64 -6.52 -12.76
C PRO A 354 7.08 -6.14 -12.40
N THR A 355 8.02 -6.89 -12.96
CA THR A 355 9.44 -6.57 -12.97
C THR A 355 9.75 -5.40 -13.90
N LEU A 356 10.89 -4.76 -13.69
CA LEU A 356 11.40 -3.73 -14.61
C LEU A 356 11.59 -4.30 -16.03
N ALA A 357 12.01 -5.56 -16.14
CA ALA A 357 12.22 -6.22 -17.42
C ALA A 357 10.90 -6.50 -18.17
N GLU A 358 9.85 -6.92 -17.46
CA GLU A 358 8.52 -7.12 -18.06
C GLU A 358 7.92 -5.80 -18.57
N VAL A 359 8.06 -4.71 -17.81
CA VAL A 359 7.63 -3.38 -18.28
C VAL A 359 8.45 -2.92 -19.48
N ALA A 360 9.77 -3.16 -19.50
CA ALA A 360 10.59 -2.82 -20.66
C ALA A 360 10.20 -3.62 -21.93
N ALA A 361 9.77 -4.86 -21.76
CA ALA A 361 9.35 -5.71 -22.87
C ALA A 361 7.97 -5.34 -23.43
N ASP A 362 7.04 -4.88 -22.58
CA ASP A 362 5.68 -4.49 -22.98
C ASP A 362 5.18 -3.26 -22.21
N PRO A 363 5.72 -2.06 -22.53
CA PRO A 363 5.55 -0.87 -21.69
C PRO A 363 4.13 -0.29 -21.72
N VAL A 364 3.32 -0.64 -22.71
CA VAL A 364 1.96 -0.14 -22.88
C VAL A 364 0.94 -1.11 -22.28
N ALA A 365 0.98 -2.40 -22.64
CA ALA A 365 -0.06 -3.32 -22.20
C ALA A 365 0.06 -3.65 -20.71
N VAL A 366 1.28 -3.76 -20.16
CA VAL A 366 1.48 -3.91 -18.70
C VAL A 366 0.82 -2.74 -17.97
N ASN A 367 1.10 -1.50 -18.39
CA ASN A 367 0.52 -0.30 -17.78
C ASN A 367 -1.02 -0.29 -17.86
N ALA A 368 -1.59 -0.72 -19.00
CA ALA A 368 -3.04 -0.81 -19.18
C ALA A 368 -3.68 -1.81 -18.21
N ARG A 369 -3.05 -2.98 -18.00
CA ARG A 369 -3.52 -3.98 -17.01
C ARG A 369 -3.49 -3.40 -15.60
N LEU A 370 -2.42 -2.68 -15.25
CA LEU A 370 -2.30 -2.07 -13.91
C LEU A 370 -3.42 -1.08 -13.58
N GLY A 371 -3.98 -0.39 -14.59
CA GLY A 371 -5.05 0.60 -14.44
C GLY A 371 -6.47 0.04 -14.40
N ARG A 372 -6.64 -1.29 -14.52
CA ARG A 372 -7.96 -1.95 -14.66
C ARG A 372 -8.98 -1.47 -13.62
N PHE A 373 -8.58 -1.37 -12.35
CA PHE A 373 -9.48 -1.02 -11.26
C PHE A 373 -9.47 0.47 -10.89
N THR A 374 -8.47 1.24 -11.34
CA THR A 374 -8.22 2.61 -10.87
C THR A 374 -8.68 3.71 -11.84
N ASN A 375 -8.79 3.43 -13.13
CA ASN A 375 -9.03 4.44 -14.18
C ASN A 375 -10.40 5.13 -14.07
N ALA A 376 -11.45 4.42 -13.61
CA ALA A 376 -12.81 4.96 -13.56
C ALA A 376 -13.07 5.89 -12.35
N THR A 377 -12.24 5.80 -11.30
CA THR A 377 -12.50 6.45 -10.01
C THR A 377 -12.75 7.95 -10.13
N ASN A 378 -11.86 8.68 -10.81
CA ASN A 378 -11.97 10.14 -10.90
C ASN A 378 -13.02 10.55 -11.94
N LEU A 379 -13.20 9.78 -13.01
CA LEU A 379 -14.27 9.99 -13.99
C LEU A 379 -15.66 9.95 -13.33
N PHE A 380 -15.82 9.16 -12.27
CA PHE A 380 -17.06 9.10 -11.47
C PHE A 380 -17.09 10.07 -10.28
N GLY A 381 -16.03 10.84 -10.05
CA GLY A 381 -15.94 11.79 -8.94
C GLY A 381 -15.70 11.16 -7.58
N LEU A 382 -15.25 9.91 -7.52
CA LEU A 382 -15.14 9.14 -6.28
C LEU A 382 -13.87 9.47 -5.49
N SER A 383 -13.90 9.21 -4.18
CA SER A 383 -12.73 9.18 -3.31
C SER A 383 -12.14 7.76 -3.27
N ALA A 384 -10.85 7.63 -2.92
CA ALA A 384 -10.24 6.31 -2.77
C ALA A 384 -9.13 6.26 -1.71
N LEU A 385 -8.98 5.09 -1.09
CA LEU A 385 -7.93 4.81 -0.12
C LEU A 385 -7.30 3.44 -0.42
N ALA A 386 -6.07 3.43 -0.92
CA ALA A 386 -5.26 2.22 -1.08
C ALA A 386 -4.51 1.91 0.22
N VAL A 387 -4.63 0.67 0.71
CA VAL A 387 -3.99 0.22 1.96
C VAL A 387 -3.28 -1.11 1.79
N PRO A 388 -2.21 -1.37 2.57
CA PRO A 388 -1.57 -2.68 2.59
C PRO A 388 -2.54 -3.77 3.04
N ALA A 389 -2.54 -4.88 2.30
CA ALA A 389 -3.42 -6.03 2.48
C ALA A 389 -2.69 -7.34 2.80
N GLY A 390 -1.36 -7.31 2.91
CA GLY A 390 -0.53 -8.48 3.19
C GLY A 390 0.63 -8.56 2.20
N SER A 391 1.03 -9.78 1.83
CA SER A 391 2.09 -10.00 0.85
C SER A 391 1.82 -11.22 -0.02
N VAL A 392 2.20 -11.13 -1.30
CA VAL A 392 2.20 -12.26 -2.24
C VAL A 392 3.64 -12.50 -2.71
N ALA A 393 4.09 -13.75 -2.66
CA ALA A 393 5.46 -14.14 -3.01
C ALA A 393 6.55 -13.25 -2.36
N GLY A 394 6.32 -12.84 -1.10
CA GLY A 394 7.26 -12.03 -0.31
C GLY A 394 7.27 -10.53 -0.61
N ARG A 395 6.41 -10.05 -1.52
CA ARG A 395 6.25 -8.63 -1.90
C ARG A 395 4.91 -8.06 -1.41
N PRO A 396 4.82 -6.75 -1.14
CA PRO A 396 3.58 -6.14 -0.67
C PRO A 396 2.39 -6.37 -1.62
N PHE A 397 1.23 -6.64 -1.04
CA PHE A 397 -0.07 -6.68 -1.72
C PHE A 397 -0.98 -5.64 -1.07
N GLY A 398 -1.85 -4.99 -1.86
CA GLY A 398 -2.71 -3.92 -1.38
C GLY A 398 -4.11 -3.97 -1.98
N VAL A 399 -5.10 -3.57 -1.19
CA VAL A 399 -6.48 -3.37 -1.62
C VAL A 399 -6.82 -1.89 -1.58
N MET A 400 -7.82 -1.46 -2.35
CA MET A 400 -8.32 -0.09 -2.27
C MET A 400 -9.82 -0.06 -2.00
N PHE A 401 -10.21 0.92 -1.19
CA PHE A 401 -11.59 1.31 -1.02
C PHE A 401 -11.94 2.43 -1.99
N LEU A 402 -13.08 2.33 -2.65
CA LEU A 402 -13.72 3.41 -3.39
C LEU A 402 -14.96 3.87 -2.62
N GLY A 403 -15.03 5.17 -2.36
CA GLY A 403 -16.13 5.81 -1.62
C GLY A 403 -16.84 6.85 -2.46
N ALA A 404 -18.05 7.20 -2.06
CA ALA A 404 -18.75 8.34 -2.65
C ALA A 404 -17.92 9.64 -2.49
N PRO A 405 -18.24 10.70 -3.25
CA PRO A 405 -17.64 12.00 -3.00
C PRO A 405 -17.82 12.39 -1.52
N HIS A 406 -16.75 12.90 -0.91
CA HIS A 406 -16.62 13.31 0.49
C HIS A 406 -16.62 12.19 1.54
N ASP A 407 -16.54 10.92 1.14
CA ASP A 407 -16.37 9.79 2.06
C ASP A 407 -14.91 9.55 2.48
N ASP A 408 -14.00 10.49 2.24
CA ASP A 408 -12.55 10.34 2.46
C ASP A 408 -12.19 9.80 3.85
N LEU A 409 -12.77 10.38 4.91
CA LEU A 409 -12.54 9.92 6.28
C LEU A 409 -13.36 8.66 6.62
N LYS A 410 -14.48 8.42 5.94
CA LYS A 410 -15.26 7.18 6.08
C LYS A 410 -14.44 5.98 5.59
N LEU A 411 -13.74 6.14 4.45
CA LEU A 411 -12.83 5.12 3.93
C LEU A 411 -11.71 4.82 4.93
N ALA A 412 -11.17 5.84 5.59
CA ALA A 412 -10.15 5.67 6.62
C ALA A 412 -10.68 4.90 7.85
N ALA A 413 -11.88 5.25 8.33
CA ALA A 413 -12.51 4.54 9.43
C ALA A 413 -12.79 3.05 9.09
N LEU A 414 -13.22 2.79 7.85
CA LEU A 414 -13.48 1.43 7.37
C LEU A 414 -12.17 0.64 7.23
N ALA A 415 -11.12 1.23 6.66
CA ALA A 415 -9.79 0.62 6.59
C ALA A 415 -9.23 0.28 7.98
N GLY A 416 -9.47 1.15 8.98
CA GLY A 416 -9.08 0.94 10.37
C GLY A 416 -9.82 -0.20 11.10
N LEU A 417 -10.87 -0.79 10.50
CA LEU A 417 -11.49 -2.01 11.05
C LEU A 417 -10.51 -3.18 11.07
N ARG A 418 -9.60 -3.23 10.08
CA ARG A 418 -8.64 -4.32 9.97
C ARG A 418 -7.59 -4.19 11.05
N GLN A 419 -7.58 -5.16 11.97
CA GLN A 419 -6.60 -5.22 13.04
C GLN A 419 -5.28 -5.82 12.55
N GLU A 420 -4.17 -5.30 13.06
CA GLU A 420 -2.87 -5.96 12.93
C GLU A 420 -2.97 -7.41 13.41
N ARG A 421 -2.26 -8.30 12.73
CA ARG A 421 -2.25 -9.73 13.03
C ARG A 421 -0.85 -10.19 13.46
N VAL A 422 -0.81 -11.09 14.42
CA VAL A 422 0.40 -11.70 14.97
C VAL A 422 0.44 -13.17 14.53
N PRO A 423 1.51 -13.61 13.85
CA PRO A 423 1.67 -15.01 13.49
C PRO A 423 2.02 -15.84 14.73
N ILE A 424 1.51 -17.07 14.77
CA ILE A 424 1.80 -18.06 15.79
C ILE A 424 1.95 -19.46 15.17
N VAL A 425 2.97 -20.20 15.58
CA VAL A 425 3.20 -21.58 15.19
C VAL A 425 2.56 -22.51 16.20
N VAL A 426 1.72 -23.42 15.71
CA VAL A 426 1.10 -24.48 16.53
C VAL A 426 1.56 -25.86 16.05
N VAL A 427 1.79 -26.76 17.01
CA VAL A 427 2.41 -28.07 16.78
C VAL A 427 1.61 -29.23 17.37
N GLY A 428 0.41 -28.95 17.90
CA GLY A 428 -0.32 -29.88 18.76
C GLY A 428 -1.84 -29.76 18.67
N ALA A 429 -2.52 -29.74 19.83
CA ALA A 429 -3.97 -29.74 19.92
C ALA A 429 -4.68 -28.55 19.24
N HIS A 430 -3.94 -27.52 18.85
CA HIS A 430 -4.43 -26.36 18.09
C HIS A 430 -4.30 -26.49 16.57
N LEU A 431 -3.69 -27.55 16.03
CA LEU A 431 -3.64 -27.81 14.58
C LEU A 431 -5.06 -27.93 14.00
N ARG A 432 -5.23 -27.68 12.70
CA ARG A 432 -6.54 -27.87 12.03
C ARG A 432 -7.12 -29.27 12.32
N GLY A 433 -8.41 -29.31 12.65
CA GLY A 433 -9.12 -30.55 12.99
C GLY A 433 -8.82 -31.12 14.38
N GLN A 434 -7.94 -30.49 15.17
CA GLN A 434 -7.64 -30.92 16.54
C GLN A 434 -8.56 -30.25 17.58
N PRO A 435 -8.71 -30.83 18.78
CA PRO A 435 -9.73 -30.43 19.76
C PRO A 435 -9.69 -28.96 20.21
N LEU A 436 -8.50 -28.35 20.24
CA LEU A 436 -8.32 -26.96 20.70
C LEU A 436 -8.19 -25.96 19.55
N ASN A 437 -8.35 -26.37 18.29
CA ASN A 437 -8.28 -25.44 17.16
C ASN A 437 -9.31 -24.30 17.26
N HIS A 438 -10.46 -24.58 17.88
CA HIS A 438 -11.50 -23.58 18.13
C HIS A 438 -10.99 -22.39 18.98
N GLU A 439 -9.96 -22.56 19.81
CA GLU A 439 -9.38 -21.47 20.59
C GLU A 439 -8.64 -20.45 19.71
N LEU A 440 -8.12 -20.87 18.55
CA LEU A 440 -7.58 -19.96 17.55
C LEU A 440 -8.72 -19.31 16.75
N THR A 441 -9.61 -20.13 16.16
CA THR A 441 -10.63 -19.63 15.23
C THR A 441 -11.66 -18.73 15.91
N SER A 442 -12.08 -19.03 17.14
CA SER A 442 -12.99 -18.16 17.93
C SER A 442 -12.39 -16.80 18.28
N ARG A 443 -11.06 -16.66 18.21
CA ARG A 443 -10.31 -15.42 18.43
C ARG A 443 -9.89 -14.76 17.10
N GLY A 444 -10.54 -15.12 16.00
CA GLY A 444 -10.24 -14.60 14.67
C GLY A 444 -8.98 -15.18 14.04
N GLY A 445 -8.48 -16.30 14.56
CA GLY A 445 -7.32 -17.01 14.04
C GLY A 445 -7.56 -17.56 12.64
N ARG A 446 -6.62 -17.34 11.72
CA ARG A 446 -6.63 -17.90 10.36
C ARG A 446 -5.42 -18.80 10.13
N PHE A 447 -5.63 -19.90 9.41
CA PHE A 447 -4.53 -20.73 8.95
C PHE A 447 -3.77 -20.00 7.84
N VAL A 448 -2.44 -20.03 7.90
CA VAL A 448 -1.56 -19.42 6.89
C VAL A 448 -0.91 -20.50 6.04
N SER A 449 -0.20 -21.44 6.66
CA SER A 449 0.54 -22.46 5.93
C SER A 449 0.92 -23.63 6.83
N ALA A 450 0.98 -24.84 6.25
CA ALA A 450 1.66 -25.97 6.87
C ALA A 450 3.17 -25.79 6.70
N VAL A 451 3.92 -26.02 7.77
CA VAL A 451 5.37 -25.80 7.81
C VAL A 451 6.06 -26.93 8.59
N SER A 452 7.38 -26.91 8.62
CA SER A 452 8.16 -27.70 9.56
C SER A 452 9.08 -26.78 10.36
N THR A 453 9.34 -27.13 11.61
CA THR A 453 10.37 -26.48 12.41
C THR A 453 11.77 -26.82 11.88
N ALA A 454 12.78 -26.04 12.26
CA ALA A 454 14.17 -26.40 12.00
C ALA A 454 14.54 -27.73 12.71
N ALA A 455 15.65 -28.35 12.34
CA ALA A 455 16.13 -29.60 12.95
C ALA A 455 16.74 -29.42 14.36
N SER A 456 16.23 -28.47 15.14
CA SER A 456 16.71 -28.10 16.48
C SER A 456 15.68 -28.34 17.58
N TYR A 457 14.62 -29.11 17.30
CA TYR A 457 13.52 -29.36 18.23
C TYR A 457 13.28 -30.84 18.50
N ARG A 458 12.71 -31.13 19.67
CA ARG A 458 12.12 -32.42 20.04
C ARG A 458 10.67 -32.24 20.46
N LEU A 459 9.87 -33.27 20.26
CA LEU A 459 8.45 -33.29 20.56
C LEU A 459 8.15 -34.41 21.56
N TYR A 460 7.45 -34.08 22.63
CA TYR A 460 7.09 -35.00 23.71
C TYR A 460 5.58 -35.08 23.85
N ALA A 461 5.02 -36.26 24.11
CA ALA A 461 3.61 -36.39 24.48
C ALA A 461 3.47 -36.13 25.98
N LEU A 462 2.80 -35.02 26.34
CA LEU A 462 2.63 -34.62 27.73
C LEU A 462 1.37 -35.23 28.33
N ASP A 463 1.42 -35.52 29.63
CA ASP A 463 0.25 -35.97 30.41
C ASP A 463 -0.65 -34.77 30.77
N THR A 464 -1.37 -34.25 29.79
CA THR A 464 -2.32 -33.13 29.95
C THR A 464 -3.72 -33.51 29.50
N VAL A 465 -4.71 -32.73 29.94
CA VAL A 465 -6.11 -32.85 29.48
C VAL A 465 -6.54 -31.54 28.78
N PRO A 466 -6.95 -31.57 27.49
CA PRO A 466 -6.79 -32.70 26.56
C PRO A 466 -5.31 -33.04 26.31
N PRO A 467 -5.00 -34.20 25.70
CA PRO A 467 -3.62 -34.56 25.34
C PRO A 467 -2.98 -33.49 24.46
N LYS A 468 -1.77 -33.06 24.81
CA LYS A 468 -1.01 -32.03 24.09
C LYS A 468 0.44 -32.45 23.98
N PRO A 469 1.13 -32.08 22.89
CA PRO A 469 2.57 -32.22 22.84
C PRO A 469 3.28 -31.04 23.51
N GLY A 470 4.51 -31.30 23.95
CA GLY A 470 5.49 -30.31 24.39
C GLY A 470 6.64 -30.24 23.40
N LEU A 471 6.88 -29.06 22.83
CA LEU A 471 8.02 -28.82 21.94
C LEU A 471 9.16 -28.18 22.72
N VAL A 472 10.36 -28.73 22.62
CA VAL A 472 11.55 -28.21 23.29
C VAL A 472 12.67 -28.01 22.28
N ARG A 473 13.35 -26.85 22.34
CA ARG A 473 14.56 -26.61 21.56
C ARG A 473 15.74 -27.31 22.22
N VAL A 474 16.52 -28.05 21.44
CA VAL A 474 17.67 -28.83 21.92
C VAL A 474 18.96 -28.39 21.21
N ALA A 475 20.09 -28.48 21.92
CA ALA A 475 21.40 -28.13 21.37
C ALA A 475 21.91 -29.15 20.34
N SER A 476 21.49 -30.42 20.46
CA SER A 476 21.90 -31.50 19.56
C SER A 476 20.82 -32.59 19.49
N GLY A 477 20.73 -33.29 18.36
CA GLY A 477 19.81 -34.41 18.19
C GLY A 477 18.34 -33.99 18.16
N GLY A 478 18.06 -32.79 17.64
CA GLY A 478 16.72 -32.37 17.26
C GLY A 478 16.36 -32.88 15.86
N VAL A 479 15.08 -32.80 15.53
CA VAL A 479 14.53 -33.17 14.22
C VAL A 479 13.48 -32.14 13.78
N PRO A 480 13.21 -32.01 12.47
CA PRO A 480 12.11 -31.19 12.00
C PRO A 480 10.77 -31.77 12.47
N ILE A 481 9.93 -30.91 13.05
CA ILE A 481 8.58 -31.25 13.52
C ILE A 481 7.55 -30.51 12.68
N ALA A 482 6.59 -31.25 12.13
CA ALA A 482 5.45 -30.73 11.38
C ALA A 482 4.60 -29.79 12.25
N ALA A 483 4.25 -28.64 11.68
CA ALA A 483 3.57 -27.55 12.37
C ALA A 483 2.66 -26.78 11.41
N GLU A 484 1.86 -25.88 11.96
CA GLU A 484 1.07 -24.92 11.19
C GLU A 484 1.37 -23.50 11.66
N VAL A 485 1.53 -22.59 10.71
CA VAL A 485 1.50 -21.15 10.99
C VAL A 485 0.05 -20.69 10.92
N TRP A 486 -0.37 -20.02 11.98
CA TRP A 486 -1.63 -19.31 12.10
C TRP A 486 -1.37 -17.83 12.33
N GLU A 487 -2.39 -17.00 12.13
CA GLU A 487 -2.35 -15.57 12.49
C GLU A 487 -3.60 -15.19 13.27
N LEU A 488 -3.43 -14.47 14.38
CA LEU A 488 -4.53 -13.89 15.14
C LEU A 488 -4.46 -12.36 15.10
N PRO A 489 -5.59 -11.64 15.19
CA PRO A 489 -5.58 -10.22 15.52
C PRO A 489 -4.79 -9.98 16.82
N VAL A 490 -4.13 -8.82 16.98
CA VAL A 490 -3.33 -8.50 18.19
C VAL A 490 -4.12 -8.74 19.48
N ALA A 491 -5.38 -8.31 19.54
CA ALA A 491 -6.26 -8.56 20.69
C ALA A 491 -6.54 -10.05 20.89
N GLY A 492 -6.79 -10.78 19.79
CA GLY A 492 -6.99 -12.23 19.79
C GLY A 492 -5.75 -12.99 20.26
N PHE A 493 -4.56 -12.56 19.83
CA PHE A 493 -3.28 -13.11 20.28
C PHE A 493 -3.10 -12.89 21.79
N GLY A 494 -3.33 -11.68 22.29
CA GLY A 494 -3.26 -11.39 23.73
C GLY A 494 -4.22 -12.26 24.55
N ALA A 495 -5.47 -12.38 24.10
CA ALA A 495 -6.47 -13.23 24.74
C ALA A 495 -6.16 -14.74 24.62
N PHE A 496 -5.51 -15.16 23.55
CA PHE A 496 -5.09 -16.54 23.34
C PHE A 496 -3.95 -16.90 24.29
N VAL A 497 -2.88 -16.10 24.31
CA VAL A 497 -1.69 -16.34 25.14
C VAL A 497 -2.02 -16.29 26.63
N ALA A 498 -2.90 -15.38 27.06
CA ALA A 498 -3.36 -15.30 28.44
C ALA A 498 -4.09 -16.58 28.93
N GLY A 499 -4.63 -17.38 28.00
CA GLY A 499 -5.32 -18.63 28.31
C GLY A 499 -4.44 -19.88 28.29
N ILE A 500 -3.14 -19.77 27.94
CA ILE A 500 -2.25 -20.93 27.83
C ILE A 500 -1.84 -21.40 29.24
N PRO A 501 -2.18 -22.63 29.64
CA PRO A 501 -1.81 -23.13 30.95
C PRO A 501 -0.35 -23.65 30.95
N ALA A 502 0.29 -23.60 32.11
CA ALA A 502 1.48 -24.39 32.36
C ALA A 502 1.20 -25.88 32.04
N PRO A 503 2.17 -26.62 31.48
CA PRO A 503 3.57 -26.24 31.28
C PRO A 503 3.89 -25.64 29.90
N LEU A 504 2.87 -25.22 29.14
CA LEU A 504 3.06 -24.66 27.80
C LEU A 504 3.47 -23.19 27.88
N ALA A 505 4.29 -22.76 26.93
CA ALA A 505 4.77 -21.39 26.81
C ALA A 505 4.82 -20.95 25.34
N ILE A 506 4.80 -19.64 25.11
CA ILE A 506 5.04 -19.07 23.78
C ILE A 506 6.45 -18.48 23.73
N GLY A 507 7.28 -19.01 22.84
CA GLY A 507 8.63 -18.50 22.55
C GLY A 507 8.80 -18.24 21.05
N LYS A 508 10.01 -17.88 20.62
CA LYS A 508 10.34 -17.82 19.19
C LYS A 508 10.82 -19.18 18.70
N LEU A 509 10.11 -19.73 17.71
CA LEU A 509 10.48 -20.96 17.01
C LEU A 509 11.21 -20.61 15.71
N GLU A 510 12.22 -21.39 15.39
CA GLU A 510 12.92 -21.39 14.11
C GLU A 510 12.26 -22.41 13.18
N LEU A 511 11.83 -21.97 12.01
CA LEU A 511 11.24 -22.81 10.97
C LEU A 511 12.32 -23.34 10.02
N ALA A 512 12.03 -24.42 9.29
CA ALA A 512 12.96 -25.03 8.33
C ALA A 512 13.37 -24.07 7.19
N ASP A 513 12.56 -23.04 6.93
CA ASP A 513 12.84 -21.97 5.98
C ASP A 513 13.63 -20.78 6.59
N GLY A 514 14.08 -20.92 7.83
CA GLY A 514 14.87 -19.91 8.57
C GLY A 514 14.05 -18.80 9.24
N ARG A 515 12.72 -18.76 9.03
CA ARG A 515 11.87 -17.77 9.71
C ARG A 515 11.85 -18.02 11.22
N HIS A 516 11.78 -16.93 11.98
CA HIS A 516 11.60 -16.97 13.43
C HIS A 516 10.22 -16.42 13.80
N VAL A 517 9.34 -17.27 14.34
CA VAL A 517 7.93 -16.96 14.54
C VAL A 517 7.53 -17.31 15.99
N PRO A 518 6.70 -16.51 16.68
CA PRO A 518 6.11 -16.92 17.96
C PRO A 518 5.45 -18.29 17.84
N GLY A 519 5.56 -19.16 18.84
CA GLY A 519 4.95 -20.49 18.78
C GLY A 519 5.08 -21.27 20.08
N PHE A 520 4.38 -22.40 20.12
CA PHE A 520 4.35 -23.26 21.30
C PHE A 520 5.70 -23.90 21.59
N LEU A 521 6.16 -23.70 22.82
CA LEU A 521 7.18 -24.48 23.51
C LEU A 521 6.57 -25.06 24.78
N CYS A 522 7.31 -25.92 25.48
CA CYS A 522 6.99 -26.27 26.86
C CYS A 522 8.21 -26.06 27.77
N GLU A 523 7.92 -25.93 29.07
CA GLU A 523 8.94 -25.95 30.10
C GLU A 523 9.73 -27.27 30.04
N PRO A 524 11.07 -27.26 30.07
CA PRO A 524 11.87 -28.49 30.01
C PRO A 524 11.53 -29.52 31.09
N ALA A 525 11.14 -29.05 32.29
CA ALA A 525 10.75 -29.92 33.39
C ALA A 525 9.53 -30.80 33.06
N ALA A 526 8.63 -30.33 32.19
CA ALA A 526 7.45 -31.09 31.78
C ALA A 526 7.78 -32.27 30.85
N THR A 527 9.00 -32.35 30.33
CA THR A 527 9.44 -33.48 29.50
C THR A 527 10.00 -34.64 30.33
N GLU A 528 10.20 -34.46 31.63
CA GLU A 528 10.67 -35.53 32.51
C GLU A 528 9.61 -36.64 32.61
N GLY A 529 9.95 -37.83 32.11
CA GLY A 529 9.03 -38.98 32.08
C GLY A 529 8.00 -38.96 30.94
N ALA A 530 7.97 -37.90 30.12
CA ALA A 530 7.13 -37.83 28.93
C ALA A 530 7.69 -38.69 27.79
N GLU A 531 6.81 -39.26 26.95
CA GLU A 531 7.23 -40.04 25.78
C GLU A 531 7.83 -39.11 24.72
N ASP A 532 9.07 -39.37 24.30
CA ASP A 532 9.70 -38.69 23.17
C ASP A 532 9.10 -39.22 21.85
N ILE A 533 8.25 -38.40 21.23
CA ILE A 533 7.54 -38.72 19.99
C ILE A 533 8.19 -38.06 18.77
N SER A 534 9.41 -37.52 18.90
CA SER A 534 10.11 -36.80 17.83
C SER A 534 10.25 -37.63 16.55
N ALA A 535 10.48 -38.93 16.68
CA ALA A 535 10.63 -39.85 15.55
C ALA A 535 9.35 -40.01 14.71
N LYS A 536 8.18 -39.60 15.24
CA LYS A 536 6.91 -39.59 14.50
C LYS A 536 6.79 -38.39 13.56
N GLY A 537 7.67 -37.39 13.69
CA GLY A 537 7.72 -36.20 12.82
C GLY A 537 6.64 -35.15 13.11
N GLY A 538 5.66 -35.42 13.96
CA GLY A 538 4.61 -34.47 14.33
C GLY A 538 3.48 -35.08 15.15
N TRP A 539 2.63 -34.22 15.71
CA TRP A 539 1.53 -34.61 16.60
C TRP A 539 0.45 -35.46 15.92
N LEU A 540 0.01 -35.08 14.72
CA LEU A 540 -1.01 -35.83 13.98
C LEU A 540 -0.54 -37.25 13.64
N ALA A 541 0.71 -37.39 13.23
CA ALA A 541 1.33 -38.68 12.94
C ALA A 541 1.43 -39.57 14.20
N HIS A 542 1.70 -38.99 15.37
CA HIS A 542 1.65 -39.71 16.64
C HIS A 542 0.23 -40.22 16.97
N LEU A 543 -0.80 -39.39 16.75
CA LEU A 543 -2.19 -39.76 16.94
C LEU A 543 -2.73 -40.75 15.89
N GLY A 544 -1.98 -41.03 14.83
CA GLY A 544 -2.44 -41.87 13.72
C GLY A 544 -3.52 -41.22 12.85
N VAL A 545 -3.62 -39.89 12.87
CA VAL A 545 -4.58 -39.10 12.08
C VAL A 545 -3.84 -38.55 10.85
N GLY A 546 -4.26 -38.98 9.66
CA GLY A 546 -3.69 -38.61 8.36
C GLY A 546 -4.48 -37.53 7.64
#